data_AF-A0A9D1DPJ7-F1
#
_entry.id   AF-A0A9D1DPJ7-F1
#
_cell.length_a   1.000
_cell.length_b   1.000
_cell.length_c   1.000
_cell.angle_alpha   90.00
_cell.angle_beta   90.00
_cell.angle_gamma   90.00
#
_symmetry.space_group_name_H-M   'P 1'
#
loop_
_entity.id
_entity.type
_entity.pdbx_description
1 polymer ?
#
loop_
_entity_poly.entity_id
_entity_poly.type
_entity_poly.pdbx_seq_one_letter_code
_entity_poly.pdbx_strand_id
1 'polypeptide(L)'
;MCHDFYIDSLQWKREFFYDLSGKTIAPFVTSGGSGFSNTISAIEELEPDAEVADGLSLGSSQASNPGDAVSEWLSSIGLAA
;
A
#
# COMPACT_ATOMS: atom_id res chain seq x y z
N MET A 1 -23.03 -6.74 -5.95
CA MET A 1 -22.88 -5.82 -4.81
C MET A 1 -21.47 -6.01 -4.29
N CYS A 2 -20.50 -5.28 -4.87
CA CYS A 2 -19.18 -5.17 -4.26
C CYS A 2 -19.38 -4.39 -2.97
N HIS A 3 -19.13 -5.03 -1.84
CA HIS A 3 -19.07 -4.35 -0.56
C HIS A 3 -17.75 -3.60 -0.60
N ASP A 4 -17.78 -2.36 -1.08
CA ASP A 4 -16.65 -1.45 -0.93
C ASP A 4 -16.39 -1.37 0.58
N PHE A 5 -15.30 -2.00 1.02
CA PHE A 5 -14.78 -1.81 2.36
C PHE A 5 -14.38 -0.34 2.44
N TYR A 6 -15.33 0.50 2.84
CA TYR A 6 -15.07 1.84 3.33
C TYR A 6 -14.35 1.64 4.66
N ILE A 7 -13.03 1.47 4.58
CA ILE A 7 -12.16 1.56 5.74
C ILE A 7 -12.23 3.02 6.16
N ASP A 8 -13.16 3.28 7.08
CA ASP A 8 -13.28 4.52 7.81
C ASP A 8 -11.91 4.77 8.47
N SER A 9 -11.23 5.83 8.02
CA SER A 9 -9.85 6.19 8.39
C SER A 9 -9.63 6.33 9.90
N LEU A 10 -10.73 6.41 10.66
CA LEU A 10 -10.76 6.57 12.11
C LEU A 10 -10.84 5.26 12.90
N GLN A 11 -11.16 4.12 12.27
CA GLN A 11 -11.26 2.81 12.96
C GLN A 11 -9.90 2.11 13.10
N TRP A 12 -8.97 2.32 12.17
CA TRP A 12 -7.64 1.71 12.22
C TRP A 12 -6.75 2.21 13.38
N LYS A 13 -6.94 3.45 13.83
CA LYS A 13 -6.09 4.06 14.88
C LYS A 13 -6.38 3.59 16.31
N ARG A 14 -7.45 2.83 16.58
CA ARG A 14 -7.93 2.66 17.97
C ARG A 14 -7.55 1.39 18.71
N GLU A 15 -7.13 0.30 18.04
CA GLU A 15 -6.79 -0.94 18.77
C GLU A 15 -5.32 -1.39 18.67
N PHE A 16 -4.56 -0.96 17.67
CA PHE A 16 -3.13 -1.28 17.56
C PHE A 16 -2.37 -0.11 16.91
N PHE A 17 -2.00 0.89 17.71
CA PHE A 17 -1.22 2.02 17.21
C PHE A 17 0.25 1.61 17.13
N TYR A 18 0.74 1.41 15.92
CA TYR A 18 2.17 1.24 15.64
C TYR A 18 2.76 2.60 15.32
N ASP A 19 3.86 2.97 15.98
CA ASP A 19 4.61 4.19 15.64
C ASP A 19 5.44 3.94 14.38
N LEU A 20 4.97 4.51 13.26
CA LEU A 20 5.63 4.44 11.96
C LEU A 20 6.46 5.69 11.65
N SER A 21 6.61 6.61 12.61
CA SER A 21 7.39 7.83 12.44
C SER A 21 8.83 7.51 12.01
N GLY A 22 9.30 8.18 10.97
CA GLY A 22 10.62 7.98 10.38
C GLY A 22 10.83 6.64 9.68
N LYS A 23 9.76 5.87 9.43
CA LYS A 23 9.81 4.65 8.62
C LYS A 23 9.33 4.91 7.21
N THR A 24 9.77 4.06 6.28
CA THR A 24 9.22 3.99 4.93
C THR A 24 8.10 2.97 4.86
N ILE A 25 6.92 3.39 4.42
CA ILE A 25 5.76 2.56 4.12
C ILE A 25 5.78 2.28 2.62
N ALA A 26 5.91 1.01 2.25
CA ALA A 26 5.89 0.55 0.86
C ALA A 26 4.58 -0.22 0.57
N PRO A 27 3.53 0.46 0.10
CA PRO A 27 2.21 -0.16 -0.08
C PRO A 27 2.16 -1.03 -1.35
N PHE A 28 1.46 -2.17 -1.28
CA PHE A 28 1.16 -3.00 -2.44
C PHE A 28 -0.30 -3.49 -2.39
N VAL A 29 -0.91 -3.72 -3.56
CA VAL A 29 -2.29 -4.21 -3.68
C VAL A 29 -2.43 -5.21 -4.83
N THR A 30 -3.20 -6.26 -4.60
CA THR A 30 -3.71 -7.14 -5.67
C THR A 30 -5.17 -6.81 -5.93
N SER A 31 -5.56 -6.50 -7.16
CA SER A 31 -6.96 -6.19 -7.50
C SER A 31 -7.37 -6.74 -8.86
N GLY A 32 -8.68 -6.84 -9.10
CA GLY A 32 -9.22 -7.13 -10.43
C GLY A 32 -9.10 -5.96 -11.43
N GLY A 33 -8.48 -4.83 -11.04
CA GLY A 33 -8.26 -3.66 -11.91
C GLY A 33 -8.46 -2.29 -11.27
N SER A 34 -8.91 -2.19 -10.01
CA SER A 34 -9.19 -0.91 -9.32
C SER A 34 -7.96 -0.24 -8.69
N GLY A 35 -6.86 -0.97 -8.54
CA GLY A 35 -5.62 -0.45 -7.96
C GLY A 35 -5.80 0.11 -6.54
N PHE A 36 -5.09 1.19 -6.24
CA PHE A 36 -5.09 1.83 -4.91
C PHE A 36 -6.23 2.81 -4.67
N SER A 37 -6.93 3.30 -5.70
CA SER A 37 -7.92 4.38 -5.55
C SER A 37 -7.39 5.52 -4.64
N ASN A 38 -8.04 5.82 -3.50
CA ASN A 38 -7.59 6.85 -2.55
C ASN A 38 -6.74 6.31 -1.38
N THR A 39 -6.37 5.03 -1.39
CA THR A 39 -5.69 4.39 -0.24
C THR A 39 -4.31 4.99 0.04
N ILE A 40 -3.54 5.35 -0.98
CA ILE A 40 -2.21 5.97 -0.78
C ILE A 40 -2.34 7.29 -0.03
N SER A 41 -3.21 8.19 -0.52
CA SER A 41 -3.44 9.47 0.14
C SER A 41 -4.00 9.32 1.56
N ALA A 42 -4.85 8.32 1.79
CA ALA A 42 -5.33 8.04 3.14
C ALA A 42 -4.19 7.59 4.08
N ILE A 43 -3.20 6.84 3.60
CA ILE A 43 -2.02 6.46 4.39
C ILE A 43 -1.17 7.70 4.70
N GLU A 44 -0.91 8.55 3.70
CA GLU A 44 -0.16 9.81 3.87
C GLU A 44 -0.83 10.74 4.89
N GLU A 45 -2.16 10.84 4.88
CA GLU A 45 -2.93 11.63 5.86
C GLU A 45 -2.90 11.03 7.27
N LEU A 46 -2.85 9.70 7.37
CA LEU A 46 -2.85 9.01 8.65
C LEU A 46 -1.46 8.96 9.30
N GLU A 47 -0.42 8.85 8.50
CA GLU A 47 0.99 8.67 8.92
C GLU A 47 1.88 9.81 8.36
N PRO A 48 1.64 11.07 8.73
CA PRO A 48 2.34 12.23 8.16
C PRO A 48 3.84 12.27 8.47
N ASP A 49 4.27 11.55 9.51
CA ASP A 49 5.66 11.45 9.93
C ASP A 49 6.38 10.22 9.34
N ALA A 50 5.70 9.43 8.51
CA ALA A 50 6.28 8.33 7.75
C ALA A 50 6.48 8.75 6.28
N GLU A 51 7.45 8.13 5.61
CA GLU A 51 7.62 8.27 4.17
C GLU A 51 6.76 7.22 3.46
N VAL A 52 5.86 7.64 2.58
CA VAL A 52 5.06 6.73 1.76
C VAL A 52 5.71 6.60 0.38
N ALA A 53 6.25 5.43 0.09
CA ALA A 53 6.87 5.14 -1.21
C ALA A 53 5.80 4.87 -2.29
N ASP A 54 6.21 4.95 -3.56
CA ASP A 54 5.36 4.57 -4.68
C ASP A 54 4.83 3.14 -4.50
N GLY A 55 3.53 2.96 -4.69
CA GLY A 55 2.88 1.67 -4.43
C GLY A 55 2.89 0.72 -5.64
N LEU A 56 2.94 -0.59 -5.36
CA LEU A 56 2.81 -1.63 -6.39
C LEU A 56 1.36 -2.10 -6.54
N SER A 57 0.82 -1.99 -7.75
CA SER A 57 -0.49 -2.56 -8.09
C SER A 57 -0.35 -3.77 -9.01
N LEU A 58 -0.89 -4.90 -8.58
CA LEU A 58 -0.88 -6.15 -9.34
C LEU A 58 -2.30 -6.53 -9.75
N GLY A 59 -2.51 -6.72 -11.05
CA GLY A 59 -3.74 -7.31 -11.58
C GLY A 59 -3.85 -8.81 -11.29
N SER A 60 -5.04 -9.40 -11.44
CA SER A 60 -5.29 -10.83 -11.20
C SER A 60 -4.32 -11.78 -11.91
N SER A 61 -3.88 -11.46 -13.13
CA SER A 61 -2.90 -12.27 -13.87
C SER A 61 -1.49 -12.17 -13.28
N GLN A 62 -1.07 -10.96 -12.90
CA GLN A 62 0.27 -10.69 -12.36
C GLN A 62 0.42 -11.20 -10.92
N ALA A 63 -0.65 -11.24 -10.15
CA ALA A 63 -0.65 -11.77 -8.79
C ALA A 63 -0.32 -13.28 -8.71
N SER A 64 -0.50 -14.03 -9.81
CA SER A 64 -0.20 -15.47 -9.85
C SER A 64 1.29 -15.80 -9.89
N ASN A 65 2.13 -14.87 -10.37
CA ASN A 65 3.58 -14.99 -10.38
C ASN A 65 4.22 -13.58 -10.26
N PRO A 66 4.25 -12.97 -9.07
CA PRO A 66 4.58 -11.55 -8.91
C PRO A 66 6.08 -11.27 -8.76
N GLY A 67 6.93 -12.31 -8.78
CA GLY A 67 8.35 -12.21 -8.37
C GLY A 67 9.12 -11.09 -9.07
N ASP A 68 9.04 -11.04 -10.39
CA ASP A 68 9.74 -10.01 -11.19
C ASP A 68 9.18 -8.61 -10.90
N ALA A 69 7.85 -8.46 -10.89
CA ALA A 69 7.19 -7.19 -10.62
C ALA A 69 7.51 -6.64 -9.22
N VAL A 70 7.58 -7.51 -8.21
CA VAL A 70 7.98 -7.12 -6.85
C VAL A 70 9.45 -6.74 -6.80
N SER A 71 10.32 -7.48 -7.50
CA SER A 71 11.76 -7.20 -7.51
C SER A 71 12.09 -5.87 -8.21
N GLU A 72 11.45 -5.61 -9.35
CA GLU A 72 11.55 -4.34 -10.07
C GLU A 72 11.04 -3.18 -9.23
N TRP A 73 9.90 -3.35 -8.58
CA TRP A 73 9.33 -2.34 -7.69
C TRP A 73 10.22 -2.03 -6.49
N LEU A 74 10.71 -3.04 -5.78
CA LEU A 74 11.63 -2.84 -4.65
C LEU A 74 12.91 -2.11 -5.07
N SER A 75 13.39 -2.37 -6.28
CA SER A 75 14.54 -1.66 -6.86
C SER A 75 14.20 -0.20 -7.17
N SER A 76 13.00 0.08 -7.72
CA SER A 76 12.58 1.45 -8.05
C SER A 76 12.38 2.34 -6.82
N ILE A 77 11.97 1.76 -5.69
CA ILE A 77 11.84 2.48 -4.41
C ILE A 77 13.11 2.43 -3.56
N GLY A 78 14.22 1.91 -4.09
CA GLY A 78 15.53 1.90 -3.42
C GLY A 78 15.64 0.96 -2.22
N LEU A 79 14.76 -0.03 -2.10
CA LEU A 79 14.74 -1.03 -1.01
C LEU A 79 15.44 -2.35 -1.38
N ALA A 80 15.73 -2.58 -2.67
CA ALA A 80 16.56 -3.67 -3.15
C ALA A 80 17.84 -3.14 -3.81
N ALA A 81 18.94 -3.87 -3.62
CA ALA A 81 20.27 -3.56 -4.14
C ALA A 81 20.58 -4.36 -5.41
#